data_AF-A0A1X7V5I9-F1
#
_entry.id   AF-A0A1X7V5I9-F1
#
_cell.length_a   1.000
_cell.length_b   1.000
_cell.length_c   1.000
_cell.angle_alpha   90.00
_cell.angle_beta   90.00
_cell.angle_gamma   90.00
#
_symmetry.space_group_name_H-M   'P 1'
#
loop_
_entity.id
_entity.type
_entity.pdbx_description
1 polymer ?
#
loop_
_entity_poly.entity_id
_entity_poly.type
_entity_poly.pdbx_seq_one_letter_code
_entity_poly.pdbx_strand_id
1 'polypeptide(L)'
;MFYLLYGTPTTQINKVLSHPTLPIVITAHEDKYICFFDSKSGQVTHSMTAHMDAVTGLAIDPHGLYILSGSHDGSLRFWSMETKTCVQEITAHRKRFDESIYNVTCHLTKPFFASAGADGIAKVLL
;
A
#
# COMPACT_ATOMS: atom_id res chain seq x y z
N MET A 1 -15.02 -18.93 -7.82
CA MET A 1 -16.01 -17.88 -7.50
C MET A 1 -15.25 -16.56 -7.46
N PHE A 2 -15.62 -15.59 -8.30
CA PHE A 2 -14.99 -14.25 -8.31
C PHE A 2 -15.90 -13.31 -7.51
N TYR A 3 -15.36 -12.61 -6.52
CA TYR A 3 -16.06 -11.54 -5.82
C TYR A 3 -15.66 -10.22 -6.44
N LEU A 4 -16.63 -9.46 -6.95
CA LEU A 4 -16.41 -8.07 -7.34
C LEU A 4 -16.30 -7.24 -6.07
N LEU A 5 -15.28 -6.40 -5.98
CA LEU A 5 -15.11 -5.46 -4.88
C LEU A 5 -15.95 -4.21 -5.20
N TYR A 6 -17.08 -4.04 -4.51
CA TYR A 6 -18.01 -2.93 -4.74
C TYR A 6 -17.74 -1.77 -3.78
N GLY A 7 -17.98 -0.52 -4.21
CA GLY A 7 -17.93 0.66 -3.33
C GLY A 7 -16.62 1.45 -3.33
N THR A 8 -15.75 1.24 -4.32
CA THR A 8 -14.58 2.11 -4.53
C THR A 8 -14.95 3.35 -5.33
N PRO A 9 -14.17 4.44 -5.22
CA PRO A 9 -14.09 5.44 -6.28
C PRO A 9 -13.79 4.76 -7.63
N THR A 10 -14.27 5.31 -8.73
CA THR A 10 -14.07 4.79 -10.10
C THR A 10 -12.65 5.10 -10.60
N THR A 11 -11.65 4.64 -9.87
CA THR A 11 -10.25 5.00 -10.08
C THR A 11 -9.42 3.73 -10.26
N GLN A 12 -8.26 3.88 -10.90
CA GLN A 12 -7.40 2.74 -11.20
C GLN A 12 -6.85 2.14 -9.90
N ILE A 13 -6.90 0.81 -9.80
CA ILE A 13 -6.25 0.06 -8.74
C ILE A 13 -4.85 -0.33 -9.20
N ASN A 14 -3.84 0.20 -8.53
CA ASN A 14 -2.43 -0.03 -8.86
C ASN A 14 -1.88 -1.30 -8.21
N LYS A 15 -2.38 -1.64 -7.01
CA LYS A 15 -1.93 -2.81 -6.25
C LYS A 15 -3.05 -3.42 -5.45
N VAL A 16 -3.00 -4.75 -5.28
CA VAL A 16 -3.83 -5.52 -4.36
C VAL A 16 -2.96 -6.42 -3.50
N LEU A 17 -3.34 -6.61 -2.24
CA LEU A 17 -2.75 -7.61 -1.35
C LEU A 17 -3.84 -8.28 -0.51
N SER A 18 -3.60 -9.54 -0.13
CA SER A 18 -4.41 -10.23 0.86
C SER A 18 -3.69 -10.23 2.20
N HIS A 19 -4.44 -10.02 3.27
CA HIS A 19 -3.91 -10.17 4.61
C HIS A 19 -3.54 -11.65 4.86
N PRO A 20 -2.43 -11.96 5.57
CA PRO A 20 -1.96 -13.34 5.73
C PRO A 20 -2.92 -14.26 6.49
N THR A 21 -3.69 -13.72 7.45
CA THR A 21 -4.59 -14.51 8.32
C THR A 21 -6.05 -14.04 8.32
N LEU A 22 -6.31 -12.74 8.43
CA LEU A 22 -7.65 -12.14 8.37
C LEU A 22 -8.28 -12.20 6.96
N PRO A 23 -9.61 -12.30 6.84
CA PRO A 23 -10.34 -12.28 5.57
C PRO A 23 -10.43 -10.85 5.01
N ILE A 24 -9.29 -10.20 4.80
CA ILE A 24 -9.20 -8.80 4.37
C ILE A 24 -8.35 -8.72 3.10
N VAL A 25 -8.87 -8.01 2.10
CA VAL A 25 -8.13 -7.58 0.91
C VAL A 25 -7.87 -6.08 1.01
N ILE A 26 -6.69 -5.63 0.59
CA ILE A 26 -6.28 -4.23 0.68
C ILE A 26 -5.80 -3.79 -0.70
N THR A 27 -6.26 -2.63 -1.14
CA THR A 27 -5.94 -2.09 -2.47
C THR A 27 -5.38 -0.68 -2.39
N ALA A 28 -4.45 -0.37 -3.30
CA ALA A 28 -3.87 0.95 -3.49
C ALA A 28 -4.37 1.54 -4.80
N HIS A 29 -4.73 2.82 -4.75
CA HIS A 29 -5.47 3.50 -5.81
C HIS A 29 -4.71 4.71 -6.35
N GLU A 30 -5.02 5.04 -7.60
CA GLU A 30 -4.52 6.22 -8.29
C GLU A 30 -4.98 7.53 -7.64
N ASP A 31 -6.14 7.52 -6.98
CA ASP A 31 -6.72 8.68 -6.30
C ASP A 31 -6.21 8.89 -4.88
N LYS A 32 -5.05 8.31 -4.55
CA LYS A 32 -4.31 8.49 -3.28
C LYS A 32 -4.87 7.67 -2.12
N TYR A 33 -5.91 6.86 -2.34
CA TYR A 33 -6.52 6.06 -1.29
C TYR A 33 -5.87 4.69 -1.12
N ILE A 34 -5.99 4.19 0.12
CA ILE A 34 -5.94 2.76 0.43
C ILE A 34 -7.34 2.34 0.87
N CYS A 35 -7.84 1.25 0.31
CA CYS A 35 -9.14 0.67 0.66
C CYS A 35 -8.98 -0.76 1.21
N PHE A 36 -9.81 -1.11 2.17
CA PHE A 36 -9.90 -2.41 2.83
C PHE A 36 -11.25 -3.04 2.52
N PHE A 37 -11.24 -4.33 2.20
CA PHE A 37 -12.45 -5.09 1.86
C PHE A 37 -12.52 -6.33 2.72
N ASP A 38 -13.72 -6.66 3.16
CA ASP A 38 -13.99 -8.00 3.68
C ASP A 38 -14.03 -8.98 2.49
N SER A 39 -13.15 -9.98 2.51
CA SER A 39 -12.96 -10.90 1.38
C SER A 39 -14.12 -11.88 1.19
N LYS A 40 -15.03 -11.98 2.18
CA LYS A 40 -16.19 -12.88 2.13
C LYS A 40 -17.39 -12.20 1.47
N SER A 41 -17.62 -10.94 1.78
CA SER A 41 -18.73 -10.13 1.28
C SER A 41 -18.38 -9.30 0.05
N GLY A 42 -17.09 -8.99 -0.16
CA GLY A 42 -16.62 -8.10 -1.22
C GLY A 42 -16.93 -6.61 -0.96
N GLN A 43 -17.37 -6.25 0.25
CA GLN A 43 -17.70 -4.87 0.60
C GLN A 43 -16.49 -4.13 1.17
N VAL A 44 -16.40 -2.82 0.87
CA VAL A 44 -15.45 -1.92 1.53
C VAL A 44 -15.79 -1.84 3.02
N THR A 45 -14.82 -2.16 3.87
CA THR A 45 -14.94 -2.02 5.33
C THR A 45 -14.25 -0.77 5.85
N HIS A 46 -13.25 -0.26 5.12
CA HIS A 46 -12.55 0.96 5.46
C HIS A 46 -11.88 1.56 4.23
N SER A 47 -11.75 2.88 4.18
CA SER A 47 -10.94 3.60 3.19
C SER A 47 -10.31 4.83 3.82
N MET A 48 -9.13 5.20 3.34
CA MET A 48 -8.40 6.35 3.85
C MET A 48 -7.59 7.01 2.75
N THR A 49 -7.52 8.34 2.77
CA THR A 49 -6.53 9.09 1.98
C THR A 49 -5.15 8.80 2.56
N ALA A 50 -4.37 7.99 1.85
CA ALA A 50 -3.11 7.48 2.37
C ALA A 50 -1.94 8.41 2.04
N HIS A 51 -1.96 9.01 0.85
CA HIS A 51 -0.84 9.79 0.30
C HIS A 51 -1.30 11.11 -0.33
N MET A 52 -0.36 11.93 -0.78
CA MET A 52 -0.66 13.17 -1.51
C MET A 52 -0.77 12.96 -3.03
N ASP A 53 -0.35 11.79 -3.51
CA ASP A 53 -0.37 11.36 -4.91
C ASP A 53 -0.70 9.85 -5.01
N ALA A 54 -0.80 9.30 -6.23
CA ALA A 54 -1.15 7.92 -6.49
C ALA A 54 -0.39 6.93 -5.58
N VAL A 55 -1.12 5.98 -4.99
CA VAL A 55 -0.52 4.89 -4.22
C VAL A 55 -0.22 3.77 -5.21
N THR A 56 1.05 3.43 -5.37
CA THR A 56 1.53 2.52 -6.42
C THR A 56 2.05 1.20 -5.85
N GLY A 57 2.52 1.23 -4.60
CA GLY A 57 3.04 0.07 -3.91
C GLY A 57 2.29 -0.23 -2.63
N LEU A 58 2.08 -1.52 -2.36
CA LEU A 58 1.72 -2.04 -1.05
C LEU A 58 2.49 -3.32 -0.74
N ALA A 59 2.90 -3.45 0.51
CA ALA A 59 3.41 -4.67 1.11
C ALA A 59 2.84 -4.79 2.53
N ILE A 60 2.59 -6.02 2.97
CA ILE A 60 2.20 -6.30 4.36
C ILE A 60 3.31 -7.11 5.02
N ASP A 61 3.58 -6.83 6.28
CA ASP A 61 4.52 -7.64 7.03
C ASP A 61 3.96 -9.06 7.25
N PRO A 62 4.81 -10.05 7.53
CA PRO A 62 4.42 -11.46 7.63
C PRO A 62 3.45 -11.73 8.79
N HIS A 63 3.47 -10.90 9.83
CA HIS A 63 2.56 -11.00 10.97
C HIS A 63 1.23 -10.28 10.72
N GLY A 64 1.12 -9.49 9.65
CA GLY A 64 -0.12 -8.78 9.30
C GLY A 64 -0.42 -7.57 10.19
N LEU A 65 0.57 -7.06 10.91
CA LEU A 65 0.43 -5.95 11.86
C LEU A 65 0.63 -4.59 11.19
N TYR A 66 1.43 -4.54 10.13
CA TYR A 66 1.81 -3.32 9.44
C TYR A 66 1.74 -3.44 7.92
N ILE A 67 1.27 -2.37 7.29
CA ILE A 67 1.36 -2.19 5.84
C ILE A 67 2.42 -1.14 5.55
N LEU A 68 3.26 -1.40 4.55
CA LEU A 68 4.07 -0.41 3.88
C LEU A 68 3.38 0.00 2.57
N SER A 69 3.18 1.29 2.38
CA SER A 69 2.75 1.87 1.11
C SER A 69 3.84 2.72 0.48
N GLY A 70 3.84 2.78 -0.85
CA GLY A 70 4.68 3.69 -1.63
C GLY A 70 3.84 4.47 -2.63
N SER A 71 4.23 5.72 -2.88
CA SER A 71 3.47 6.66 -3.72
C SER A 71 4.34 7.47 -4.69
N HIS A 72 3.69 8.02 -5.71
CA HIS A 72 4.27 9.05 -6.57
C HIS A 72 4.54 10.39 -5.86
N ASP A 73 4.05 10.60 -4.63
CA ASP A 73 4.50 11.72 -3.78
C ASP A 73 5.94 11.55 -3.27
N GLY A 74 6.57 10.40 -3.56
CA GLY A 74 7.94 10.06 -3.20
C GLY A 74 8.14 9.59 -1.78
N SER A 75 7.06 9.43 -1.02
CA SER A 75 7.10 8.92 0.34
C SER A 75 6.73 7.43 0.43
N LEU A 76 7.39 6.76 1.37
CA LEU A 76 6.94 5.51 1.96
C LEU A 76 6.17 5.83 3.24
N ARG A 77 5.08 5.11 3.50
CA ARG A 77 4.32 5.24 4.76
C ARG A 77 4.05 3.88 5.39
N PHE A 78 4.24 3.80 6.70
CA PHE A 78 3.89 2.63 7.51
C PHE A 78 2.55 2.86 8.19
N TRP A 79 1.69 1.86 8.14
CA TRP A 79 0.34 1.92 8.67
C TRP A 79 0.11 0.79 9.66
N SER A 80 -0.44 1.11 10.83
CA SER A 80 -0.91 0.09 11.77
C SER A 80 -2.19 -0.55 11.24
N MET A 81 -2.21 -1.88 11.18
CA MET A 81 -3.41 -2.63 10.82
C MET A 81 -4.48 -2.59 11.89
N GLU A 82 -4.12 -2.38 13.15
CA GLU A 82 -5.08 -2.30 14.25
C GLU A 82 -5.80 -0.96 14.25
N THR A 83 -5.06 0.14 14.21
CA THR A 83 -5.62 1.50 14.38
C THR A 83 -5.95 2.19 13.06
N LYS A 84 -5.46 1.66 11.92
CA LYS A 84 -5.57 2.27 10.57
C LYS A 84 -4.94 3.66 10.49
N THR A 85 -3.92 3.93 11.29
CA THR A 85 -3.21 5.21 11.31
C THR A 85 -1.82 5.08 10.73
N CYS A 86 -1.34 6.14 10.08
CA CYS A 86 0.06 6.26 9.67
C CYS A 86 0.92 6.38 10.93
N VAL A 87 1.87 5.46 11.10
CA VAL A 87 2.81 5.47 12.23
C VAL A 87 4.15 6.09 11.84
N GLN A 88 4.48 6.10 10.55
CA GLN A 88 5.74 6.67 10.06
C GLN A 88 5.62 7.06 8.59
N GLU A 89 6.23 8.19 8.25
CA GLU A 89 6.40 8.67 6.88
C GLU A 89 7.89 8.89 6.58
N ILE A 90 8.33 8.45 5.40
CA ILE A 90 9.72 8.51 4.97
C ILE A 90 9.78 9.02 3.53
N THR A 91 10.38 10.19 3.31
CA THR A 91 10.71 10.64 1.94
C THR A 91 11.81 9.76 1.38
N ALA A 92 11.46 8.88 0.44
CA ALA A 92 12.33 7.79 0.00
C ALA A 92 12.85 7.97 -1.43
N HIS A 93 12.04 8.42 -2.38
CA HIS A 93 12.44 8.50 -3.79
C HIS A 93 12.18 9.89 -4.37
N ARG A 94 13.08 10.33 -5.27
CA ARG A 94 12.93 11.62 -5.94
C ARG A 94 12.01 11.47 -7.16
N LYS A 95 10.98 12.30 -7.24
CA LYS A 95 10.01 12.31 -8.35
C LYS A 95 10.70 12.65 -9.68
N ARG A 96 10.34 11.94 -10.76
CA ARG A 96 10.73 12.18 -12.17
C ARG A 96 9.51 11.94 -13.07
N PHE A 97 9.21 12.90 -13.96
CA PHE A 97 8.10 12.79 -14.92
C PHE A 97 6.75 12.43 -14.27
N ASP A 98 6.45 13.08 -13.15
CA ASP A 98 5.28 12.80 -12.32
C ASP A 98 5.20 11.42 -11.63
N GLU A 99 6.24 10.62 -11.77
CA GLU A 99 6.37 9.31 -11.13
C GLU A 99 7.43 9.33 -10.04
N SER A 100 7.28 8.52 -8.99
CA SER A 100 8.31 8.38 -7.94
C SER A 100 8.50 6.93 -7.53
N ILE A 101 7.68 6.38 -6.64
CA ILE A 101 7.81 4.97 -6.23
C ILE A 101 6.99 4.11 -7.18
N TYR A 102 7.55 2.97 -7.61
CA TYR A 102 6.83 1.98 -8.43
C TYR A 102 6.46 0.72 -7.65
N ASN A 103 7.28 0.32 -6.67
CA ASN A 103 7.05 -0.91 -5.95
C ASN A 103 7.64 -0.87 -4.56
N VAL A 104 7.02 -1.62 -3.66
CA VAL A 104 7.48 -1.88 -2.30
C VAL A 104 7.30 -3.36 -2.00
N THR A 105 8.18 -3.92 -1.18
CA THR A 105 8.12 -5.31 -0.75
C THR A 105 8.61 -5.46 0.69
N CYS A 106 8.19 -6.54 1.34
CA CYS A 106 8.61 -6.91 2.68
C CYS A 106 9.30 -8.28 2.64
N HIS A 107 10.36 -8.44 3.44
CA HIS A 107 11.00 -9.73 3.63
C HIS A 107 10.18 -10.61 4.61
N LEU A 108 10.01 -11.89 4.29
CA LEU A 108 9.08 -12.79 4.99
C LEU A 108 9.43 -13.13 6.45
N THR A 109 10.67 -12.93 6.87
CA THR A 109 11.14 -13.35 8.20
C THR A 109 12.05 -12.35 8.90
N LYS A 110 12.41 -11.26 8.21
CA LYS A 110 13.34 -10.25 8.72
C LYS A 110 12.65 -8.91 8.59
N PRO A 111 12.96 -7.93 9.44
CA PRO A 111 12.32 -6.61 9.41
C PRO A 111 12.86 -5.75 8.25
N PHE A 112 13.05 -6.35 7.06
CA PHE A 112 13.54 -5.64 5.89
C PHE A 112 12.39 -5.31 4.98
N PHE A 113 12.33 -4.05 4.59
CA PHE A 113 11.46 -3.58 3.53
C PHE A 113 12.32 -3.07 2.38
N ALA A 114 11.84 -3.17 1.15
CA ALA A 114 12.52 -2.60 0.01
C ALA A 114 11.56 -1.82 -0.85
N SER A 115 12.08 -0.77 -1.49
CA SER A 115 11.35 0.08 -2.43
C SER A 115 12.19 0.35 -3.67
N ALA A 116 11.54 0.61 -4.79
CA ALA A 116 12.21 1.03 -6.02
C ALA A 116 11.36 2.06 -6.78
N GLY A 117 12.02 2.96 -7.51
CA GLY A 117 11.35 4.10 -8.12
C GLY A 117 12.01 4.68 -9.36
N ALA A 118 11.38 5.73 -9.90
CA ALA A 118 11.73 6.45 -11.12
C ALA A 118 13.12 7.11 -11.07
N ASP A 119 13.67 7.31 -9.88
CA ASP A 119 15.05 7.78 -9.68
C ASP A 119 16.12 6.75 -10.04
N GLY A 120 15.72 5.52 -10.40
CA GLY A 120 16.61 4.43 -10.81
C GLY A 120 17.30 3.74 -9.62
N ILE A 121 16.80 3.96 -8.40
CA ILE A 121 17.38 3.43 -7.17
C ILE A 121 16.43 2.41 -6.56
N ALA A 122 16.99 1.33 -6.01
CA ALA A 122 16.32 0.48 -5.03
C ALA A 122 16.88 0.78 -3.64
N LYS A 123 15.99 0.90 -2.64
CA LYS A 123 16.35 1.14 -1.24
C LYS A 123 15.89 -0.03 -0.39
N VAL A 124 16.71 -0.40 0.61
CA VAL A 124 16.35 -1.37 1.65
C VAL A 124 16.31 -0.62 2.98
N LEU A 125 15.24 -0.81 3.74
CA LEU A 125 15.00 -0.21 5.04
C LEU A 125 15.03 -1.32 6.11
N LEU A 126 15.53 -0.96 7.30
CA LEU A 126 15.69 -1.82 8.47
C LEU A 126 14.70 -1.42 9.57
#